data_AF-A0A969HLY7-F1
#
_entry.id   AF-A0A969HLY7-F1
#
_cell.length_a   1.000
_cell.length_b   1.000
_cell.length_c   1.000
_cell.angle_alpha   90.00
_cell.angle_beta   90.00
_cell.angle_gamma   90.00
#
_symmetry.space_group_name_H-M   'P 1'
#
loop_
_entity.id
_entity.type
_entity.pdbx_description
1 polymer ?
#
loop_
_entity_poly.entity_id
_entity_poly.type
_entity_poly.pdbx_seq_one_letter_code
_entity_poly.pdbx_strand_id
1 'polypeptide(L)'
;MDVDAVVDGFGGLIPGHFLDSGFQMLKPMLRVRKQKNLMEIVDSKENLMNFLRMEKWINDQPDQAGETYRQFIKDLYQQNKLIKGELVIGEHQVNLKKY
;
A
#
# COMPACT_ATOMS: atom_id res chain seq x y z
N MET A 1 2.26 -13.55 8.18
CA MET A 1 2.25 -13.69 6.71
C MET A 1 3.65 -14.07 6.30
N ASP A 2 3.79 -15.18 5.60
CA ASP A 2 5.06 -15.56 4.99
C ASP A 2 5.25 -14.72 3.73
N VAL A 3 6.21 -13.79 3.78
CA VAL A 3 6.46 -12.85 2.69
C VAL A 3 7.28 -13.51 1.58
N ASP A 4 8.10 -14.51 1.92
CA ASP A 4 8.91 -15.21 0.94
C ASP A 4 8.00 -16.03 0.03
N ALA A 5 7.06 -16.79 0.61
CA ALA A 5 6.06 -17.53 -0.16
C ALA A 5 5.22 -16.63 -1.09
N VAL A 6 4.88 -15.40 -0.66
CA VAL A 6 4.15 -14.43 -1.49
C VAL A 6 5.00 -13.96 -2.66
N VAL A 7 6.24 -13.55 -2.42
CA VAL A 7 7.15 -13.06 -3.46
C VAL A 7 7.47 -14.16 -4.48
N ASP A 8 7.77 -15.36 -3.99
CA ASP A 8 8.11 -16.51 -4.82
C ASP A 8 6.89 -16.98 -5.63
N GLY A 9 5.70 -16.97 -5.01
CA GLY A 9 4.44 -17.32 -5.65
C GLY A 9 4.04 -16.39 -6.80
N PHE A 10 4.42 -15.11 -6.74
CA PHE A 10 4.21 -14.15 -7.83
C PHE A 10 5.41 -14.00 -8.77
N GLY A 11 6.44 -14.83 -8.64
CA GLY A 11 7.61 -14.80 -9.54
C GLY A 11 8.47 -13.54 -9.40
N GLY A 12 8.50 -12.92 -8.22
CA GLY A 12 9.36 -11.76 -7.94
C GLY A 12 8.76 -10.40 -8.31
N LEU A 13 7.55 -10.34 -8.87
CA LEU A 13 6.83 -9.09 -9.15
C LEU A 13 5.47 -9.13 -8.43
N ILE A 14 5.26 -8.24 -7.46
CA ILE A 14 4.04 -8.21 -6.66
C ILE A 14 2.97 -7.41 -7.39
N PRO A 15 1.82 -8.01 -7.75
CA PRO A 15 0.81 -7.28 -8.48
C PRO A 15 0.17 -6.16 -7.64
N GLY A 16 -0.09 -5.00 -8.25
CA GLY A 16 -0.74 -3.88 -7.55
C GLY A 16 -2.08 -4.27 -6.92
N HIS A 17 -2.91 -5.03 -7.65
CA HIS A 17 -4.22 -5.50 -7.17
C HIS A 17 -4.14 -6.42 -5.94
N PHE A 18 -3.02 -7.14 -5.75
CA PHE A 18 -2.81 -7.95 -4.55
C PHE A 18 -2.62 -7.05 -3.31
N LEU A 19 -1.88 -5.96 -3.45
CA LEU A 19 -1.71 -4.96 -2.39
C LEU A 19 -3.02 -4.26 -2.06
N ASP A 20 -3.78 -3.84 -3.08
CA ASP A 20 -5.12 -3.23 -2.90
C ASP A 20 -6.05 -4.14 -2.08
N SER A 21 -6.04 -5.44 -2.38
CA SER A 21 -6.84 -6.43 -1.65
C SER A 21 -6.50 -6.44 -0.16
N GLY A 22 -5.20 -6.39 0.18
CA GLY A 22 -4.74 -6.26 1.56
C GLY A 22 -5.23 -4.96 2.24
N PHE A 23 -5.14 -3.82 1.56
CA PHE A 23 -5.62 -2.54 2.11
C PHE A 23 -7.13 -2.51 2.34
N GLN A 24 -7.90 -3.13 1.46
CA GLN A 24 -9.34 -3.20 1.62
C GLN A 24 -9.75 -4.12 2.76
N MET A 25 -9.02 -5.22 2.99
CA MET A 25 -9.23 -6.09 4.15
C MET A 25 -8.99 -5.36 5.47
N LEU A 26 -8.08 -4.38 5.53
CA LEU A 26 -7.88 -3.56 6.74
C LEU A 26 -9.06 -2.65 7.06
N LYS A 27 -9.85 -2.25 6.06
CA LYS A 27 -10.98 -1.32 6.22
C LYS A 27 -12.22 -1.83 5.48
N PRO A 28 -12.83 -2.93 5.94
CA PRO A 28 -13.93 -3.58 5.22
C PRO A 28 -15.14 -2.66 5.02
N MET A 29 -15.38 -1.73 5.96
CA MET A 29 -16.49 -0.77 5.90
C MET A 29 -16.22 0.41 4.94
N LEU A 30 -14.99 0.59 4.45
CA LEU A 30 -14.64 1.73 3.60
C LEU A 30 -15.42 1.71 2.28
N ARG A 31 -15.61 0.53 1.67
CA ARG A 31 -16.38 0.37 0.42
C ARG A 31 -17.84 0.80 0.59
N VAL A 32 -18.47 0.37 1.68
CA VAL A 32 -19.87 0.73 2.01
C VAL A 32 -20.00 2.23 2.23
N ARG A 33 -19.05 2.84 2.95
CA ARG A 33 -19.03 4.29 3.17
C ARG A 33 -18.85 5.06 1.86
N LYS A 34 -17.96 4.60 0.97
CA LYS A 34 -17.75 5.22 -0.35
C LYS A 34 -19.04 5.20 -1.19
N GLN A 35 -19.79 4.09 -1.19
CA GLN A 35 -21.06 3.99 -1.92
C GLN A 35 -22.10 5.00 -1.42
N LYS A 36 -22.20 5.18 -0.09
CA LYS A 36 -23.08 6.21 0.50
C LYS A 36 -22.66 7.62 0.08
N ASN A 37 -21.38 7.95 0.23
CA ASN A 37 -20.87 9.26 -0.13
C ASN A 37 -21.05 9.57 -1.62
N LEU A 38 -20.93 8.57 -2.51
CA LEU A 38 -21.14 8.75 -3.93
C LEU A 38 -22.57 9.20 -4.24
N MET A 39 -23.58 8.64 -3.55
CA MET A 39 -24.98 9.05 -3.70
C MET A 39 -25.21 10.50 -3.24
N GLU A 40 -24.47 10.98 -2.25
CA GLU A 40 -24.58 12.35 -1.74
C GLU A 40 -23.97 13.40 -2.68
N ILE A 41 -22.97 13.02 -3.49
CA ILE A 41 -22.23 13.96 -4.35
C ILE A 41 -22.59 13.89 -5.84
N VAL A 42 -23.48 12.97 -6.23
CA VAL A 42 -23.75 12.65 -7.66
C VAL A 42 -24.29 13.84 -8.45
N ASP A 43 -25.06 14.73 -7.80
CA ASP A 43 -25.65 15.91 -8.44
C ASP A 43 -24.65 17.07 -8.61
N SER A 44 -23.51 17.01 -7.92
CA SER A 44 -22.42 17.97 -8.07
C SER A 44 -21.36 17.44 -9.02
N LYS A 45 -21.36 17.96 -10.25
CA LYS A 45 -20.37 17.60 -11.26
C LYS A 45 -18.93 17.77 -10.76
N GLU A 46 -18.64 18.84 -10.00
CA GLU A 46 -17.31 19.09 -9.48
C GLU A 46 -16.87 18.00 -8.46
N ASN A 47 -17.73 17.71 -7.48
CA ASN A 47 -17.43 16.72 -6.44
C ASN A 47 -17.32 15.32 -7.03
N LEU A 48 -18.20 14.97 -7.97
CA LEU A 48 -18.16 13.70 -8.69
C LEU A 48 -16.84 13.54 -9.47
N MET A 49 -16.39 14.59 -10.19
CA MET A 49 -15.14 14.54 -10.93
C MET A 49 -13.93 14.38 -10.01
N ASN A 50 -13.92 15.03 -8.84
CA ASN A 50 -12.86 14.86 -7.86
C ASN A 50 -12.85 13.44 -7.28
N PHE A 51 -14.01 12.87 -6.98
CA PHE A 51 -14.13 11.48 -6.56
C PHE A 51 -13.59 10.50 -7.62
N LEU A 52 -14.00 10.65 -8.88
CA LEU A 52 -13.57 9.76 -9.96
C LEU A 52 -12.05 9.85 -10.24
N ARG A 53 -11.44 11.04 -10.10
CA ARG A 53 -9.99 11.20 -10.19
C ARG A 53 -9.26 10.42 -9.11
N MET A 54 -9.74 10.50 -7.87
CA MET A 54 -9.18 9.74 -6.75
C MET A 54 -9.36 8.23 -6.95
N GLU A 55 -10.53 7.78 -7.40
CA GLU A 55 -10.76 6.36 -7.70
C GLU A 55 -9.85 5.89 -8.83
N LYS A 56 -9.68 6.68 -9.90
CA LYS A 56 -8.75 6.33 -10.98
C LYS A 56 -7.32 6.20 -10.45
N TRP A 57 -6.84 7.17 -9.68
CA TRP A 57 -5.50 7.13 -9.09
C TRP A 57 -5.31 5.92 -8.18
N ILE A 58 -6.30 5.59 -7.34
CA ILE A 58 -6.24 4.41 -6.47
C ILE A 58 -6.23 3.12 -7.28
N ASN A 59 -6.91 3.04 -8.42
CA ASN A 59 -6.97 1.81 -9.24
C ASN A 59 -5.78 1.67 -10.21
N ASP A 60 -5.06 2.75 -10.48
CA ASP A 60 -3.89 2.79 -11.38
C ASP A 60 -2.59 2.47 -10.63
N GLN A 61 -2.61 1.39 -9.84
CA GLN A 61 -1.48 0.96 -9.00
C GLN A 61 -0.48 0.16 -9.84
N PRO A 62 0.81 0.53 -9.89
CA PRO A 62 1.81 -0.28 -10.56
C PRO A 62 2.22 -1.49 -9.72
N ASP A 63 2.68 -2.52 -10.41
CA ASP A 63 3.31 -3.67 -9.77
C ASP A 63 4.61 -3.28 -9.07
N GLN A 64 4.94 -3.98 -7.99
CA GLN A 64 6.08 -3.69 -7.13
C GLN A 64 7.17 -4.74 -7.24
N ALA A 65 8.43 -4.33 -7.22
CA ALA A 65 9.56 -5.25 -7.17
C ALA A 65 9.50 -6.11 -5.89
N GLY A 66 9.59 -7.44 -6.06
CA GLY A 66 9.45 -8.41 -4.98
C GLY A 66 10.46 -8.23 -3.85
N GLU A 67 11.72 -7.92 -4.17
CA GLU A 67 12.75 -7.68 -3.15
C GLU A 67 12.47 -6.44 -2.32
N THR A 68 12.01 -5.36 -2.95
CA THR A 68 11.61 -4.14 -2.25
C THR A 68 10.44 -4.42 -1.31
N TYR A 69 9.42 -5.12 -1.80
CA TYR A 69 8.28 -5.55 -0.97
C TYR A 69 8.72 -6.43 0.20
N ARG A 70 9.59 -7.42 -0.06
CA ARG A 70 10.12 -8.34 0.94
C ARG A 70 10.83 -7.60 2.05
N GLN A 71 11.78 -6.74 1.68
CA GLN A 71 12.54 -5.95 2.63
C GLN A 71 11.60 -5.05 3.44
N PHE A 72 10.70 -4.32 2.77
CA PHE A 72 9.79 -3.39 3.41
C PHE A 72 8.91 -4.08 4.47
N ILE A 73 8.29 -5.22 4.14
CA ILE A 73 7.43 -5.93 5.10
C ILE A 73 8.25 -6.54 6.24
N LYS A 74 9.38 -7.20 5.94
CA LYS A 74 10.19 -7.84 6.99
C LYS A 74 10.81 -6.80 7.91
N ASP A 75 11.50 -5.81 7.36
CA ASP A 75 12.30 -4.87 8.14
C ASP A 75 11.43 -3.86 8.87
N LEU A 76 10.37 -3.33 8.25
CA LEU A 76 9.54 -2.31 8.88
C LEU A 76 8.35 -2.90 9.65
N TYR A 77 7.53 -3.73 9.01
CA TYR A 77 6.29 -4.21 9.63
C TYR A 77 6.52 -5.33 10.65
N GLN A 78 7.37 -6.30 10.33
CA GLN A 78 7.56 -7.48 11.19
C GLN A 78 8.63 -7.26 12.25
N GLN A 79 9.77 -6.66 11.87
CA GLN A 79 10.95 -6.56 12.74
C GLN A 79 11.11 -5.16 13.35
N ASN A 80 10.42 -4.15 12.82
CA ASN A 80 10.43 -2.77 13.29
C ASN A 80 11.85 -2.17 13.38
N LYS A 81 12.71 -2.51 12.41
CA LYS A 81 14.12 -2.13 12.36
C LYS A 81 14.34 -0.63 12.34
N LEU A 82 13.41 0.14 11.75
CA LEU A 82 13.52 1.60 11.72
C LEU A 82 13.54 2.19 13.14
N ILE A 83 12.60 1.76 13.99
CA ILE A 83 12.51 2.24 15.38
C ILE A 83 13.68 1.74 16.22
N LYS A 84 14.17 0.52 15.94
CA LYS A 84 15.35 -0.04 16.60
C LYS A 84 16.67 0.58 16.14
N GLY A 85 16.68 1.36 15.06
CA GLY A 85 17.91 1.89 14.46
C GLY A 85 18.74 0.84 13.71
N GLU A 86 18.11 -0.27 13.30
CA GLU A 86 18.73 -1.43 12.63
C GLU A 86 18.46 -1.44 11.11
N LEU A 87 17.66 -0.49 10.60
CA LEU A 87 17.29 -0.46 9.18
C LEU A 87 18.50 -0.05 8.33
N VAL A 88 18.75 -0.82 7.27
CA VAL A 88 19.78 -0.53 6.26
C VAL A 88 19.11 -0.45 4.89
N ILE A 89 19.41 0.61 4.14
CA ILE A 89 18.94 0.81 2.76
C ILE A 89 20.16 1.00 1.88
N GLY A 90 20.34 0.11 0.89
CA GLY A 90 21.59 0.02 0.15
C GLY A 90 22.76 -0.25 1.09
N GLU A 91 23.75 0.62 1.10
CA GLU A 91 24.92 0.54 2.00
C GLU A 91 24.79 1.41 3.27
N HIS A 92 23.64 2.07 3.46
CA HIS A 92 23.47 3.10 4.50
C HIS A 92 22.57 2.63 5.64
N GLN A 93 23.07 2.71 6.88
CA GLN A 93 22.26 2.54 8.07
C GLN A 93 21.42 3.81 8.34
N VAL A 94 20.11 3.63 8.47
CA VAL A 94 19.17 4.73 8.72
C VAL A 94 19.24 5.14 10.20
N ASN A 95 19.49 6.43 10.44
CA ASN A 95 19.56 7.00 11.79
C ASN A 95 18.69 8.25 11.90
N LEU A 96 17.57 8.14 12.64
CA LEU A 96 16.61 9.22 12.83
C LEU A 96 17.12 10.38 13.70
N LYS A 97 18.22 10.21 14.44
CA LYS A 97 18.82 11.27 15.27
C LYS A 97 19.74 12.22 14.50
N LYS A 98 20.01 11.94 13.22
CA LYS A 98 20.88 12.75 12.35
C LYS A 98 20.10 13.74 11.48
N TYR A 99 18.83 14.02 11.81
CA TYR A 99 17.94 14.95 11.13
C TYR A 99 17.37 15.97 12.10
#